data_AF-A0A7C6IYN6-F1
#
_entry.id   AF-A0A7C6IYN6-F1
#
_cell.length_a   1.000
_cell.length_b   1.000
_cell.length_c   1.000
_cell.angle_alpha   90.00
_cell.angle_beta   90.00
_cell.angle_gamma   90.00
#
_symmetry.space_group_name_H-M   'P 1'
#
loop_
_entity.id
_entity.type
_entity.pdbx_description
1 polymer ?
#
loop_
_entity_poly.entity_id
_entity_poly.type
_entity_poly.pdbx_seq_one_letter_code
_entity_poly.pdbx_strand_id
1 'polypeptide(L)'
;MGRSNKITKLFIFIQIILYLAFLYFDIIGGYSMISSYIKYFFIILCLLYALINYDVTNKHRSRCLILGLGFTLVADYYLLLLGYHFEYGIIAFIIVQQIYGIMLDRNWRLVTNIFLKRFFIQLLITFFIVFLLNYLDLDIELTVILAIFYFINILTNTFRAIKVSMASKEDRSSALFALGMILFVLCDINVGLFNLSTYLDLSVTVAIPIIRITSLLMWLFYAPSQILIGLSIRNI
;
A
#
# COMPACT_ATOMS: atom_id res chain seq x y z
N MET A 1 -12.99 -27.39 -3.68
CA MET A 1 -11.60 -26.96 -3.95
C MET A 1 -11.30 -26.60 -5.41
N GLY A 2 -11.87 -27.26 -6.44
CA GLY A 2 -11.47 -27.02 -7.85
C GLY A 2 -11.84 -25.67 -8.51
N ARG A 3 -12.96 -25.03 -8.14
CA ARG A 3 -13.42 -23.76 -8.77
C ARG A 3 -12.62 -22.54 -8.31
N SER A 4 -12.28 -22.47 -7.02
CA SER A 4 -11.46 -21.39 -6.44
C SER A 4 -10.07 -21.33 -7.09
N ASN A 5 -9.40 -22.49 -7.23
CA ASN A 5 -8.05 -22.53 -7.80
C ASN A 5 -8.01 -22.09 -9.27
N LYS A 6 -9.08 -22.34 -10.05
CA LYS A 6 -9.16 -21.85 -11.43
C LYS A 6 -9.27 -20.32 -11.48
N ILE A 7 -10.11 -19.72 -10.61
CA ILE A 7 -10.27 -18.26 -10.53
C ILE A 7 -8.96 -17.60 -10.11
N THR A 8 -8.28 -18.14 -9.09
CA THR A 8 -6.98 -17.61 -8.63
C THR A 8 -5.91 -17.67 -9.72
N LYS A 9 -5.80 -18.78 -10.46
CA LYS A 9 -4.86 -18.90 -11.58
C LYS A 9 -5.17 -17.90 -12.70
N LEU A 10 -6.44 -17.76 -13.06
CA LEU A 10 -6.87 -16.81 -14.08
C LEU A 10 -6.59 -15.36 -13.65
N PHE A 11 -6.89 -15.02 -12.40
CA PHE A 11 -6.59 -13.71 -11.82
C PHE A 11 -5.09 -13.40 -11.91
N ILE A 12 -4.23 -14.30 -11.43
CA ILE A 12 -2.77 -14.11 -11.48
C ILE A 12 -2.30 -13.95 -12.93
N PHE A 13 -2.80 -14.78 -13.86
CA PHE A 13 -2.44 -14.69 -15.27
C PHE A 13 -2.79 -13.33 -15.88
N ILE A 14 -4.03 -12.85 -15.65
CA ILE A 14 -4.47 -11.53 -16.12
C ILE A 14 -3.59 -10.44 -15.50
N GLN A 15 -3.32 -10.50 -14.19
CA GLN A 15 -2.51 -9.49 -13.51
C GLN A 15 -1.07 -9.46 -14.03
N ILE A 16 -0.46 -10.61 -14.36
CA ILE A 16 0.87 -10.66 -14.97
C ILE A 16 0.86 -9.96 -16.34
N ILE A 17 -0.15 -10.20 -17.17
CA ILE A 17 -0.26 -9.54 -18.48
C ILE A 17 -0.37 -8.02 -18.31
N LEU A 18 -1.27 -7.56 -17.44
CA LEU A 18 -1.45 -6.12 -17.18
C LEU A 18 -0.18 -5.49 -16.60
N TYR A 19 0.48 -6.19 -15.69
CA TYR A 19 1.74 -5.77 -15.06
C TYR A 19 2.85 -5.55 -16.09
N LEU A 20 3.08 -6.55 -16.95
CA LEU A 20 4.07 -6.44 -18.03
C LEU A 20 3.70 -5.35 -19.03
N ALA A 21 2.40 -5.19 -19.35
CA ALA A 21 1.94 -4.18 -20.29
C ALA A 21 2.19 -2.76 -19.80
N PHE A 22 1.81 -2.41 -18.57
CA PHE A 22 2.03 -1.04 -18.08
C PHE A 22 3.51 -0.76 -17.81
N LEU A 23 4.30 -1.75 -17.35
CA LEU A 23 5.75 -1.58 -17.16
C LEU A 23 6.46 -1.32 -18.49
N TYR A 24 6.03 -2.00 -19.56
CA TYR A 24 6.54 -1.75 -20.90
C TYR A 24 6.25 -0.31 -21.35
N PHE A 25 5.03 0.18 -21.12
CA PHE A 25 4.67 1.57 -21.43
C PHE A 25 5.47 2.58 -20.59
N ASP A 26 5.72 2.30 -19.31
CA ASP A 26 6.52 3.16 -18.44
C ASP A 26 8.00 3.24 -18.90
N ILE A 27 8.56 2.15 -19.42
CA ILE A 27 9.95 2.10 -19.91
C ILE A 27 10.11 2.85 -21.23
N ILE A 28 9.19 2.66 -22.18
CA ILE A 28 9.27 3.33 -23.50
C ILE A 28 8.94 4.82 -23.39
N GLY A 29 8.08 5.19 -22.45
CA GLY A 29 7.59 6.56 -22.32
C GLY A 29 6.54 6.90 -23.39
N GLY A 30 5.95 8.11 -23.28
CA GLY A 30 4.97 8.63 -24.24
C GLY A 30 3.52 8.16 -24.07
N TYR A 31 3.26 7.10 -23.28
CA TYR A 31 1.92 6.54 -23.06
C TYR A 31 1.47 6.60 -21.59
N SER A 32 1.86 7.66 -20.87
CA SER A 32 1.61 7.79 -19.42
C SER A 32 0.14 7.65 -19.04
N MET A 33 -0.77 8.25 -19.81
CA MET A 33 -2.22 8.17 -19.57
C MET A 33 -2.76 6.73 -19.68
N ILE A 34 -2.35 6.00 -20.73
CA ILE A 34 -2.77 4.61 -20.94
C ILE A 34 -2.19 3.72 -19.83
N SER A 35 -0.93 3.92 -19.46
CA SER A 35 -0.29 3.23 -18.34
C SER A 35 -1.08 3.44 -17.04
N SER A 36 -1.43 4.69 -16.71
CA SER A 36 -2.23 5.01 -15.51
C SER A 36 -3.60 4.33 -15.51
N TYR A 37 -4.31 4.26 -16.64
CA TYR A 37 -5.59 3.54 -16.70
C TYR A 37 -5.43 2.03 -16.52
N ILE A 38 -4.41 1.42 -17.10
CA ILE A 38 -4.11 -0.02 -16.93
C ILE A 38 -3.78 -0.32 -15.46
N LYS A 39 -2.96 0.53 -14.84
CA LYS A 39 -2.60 0.46 -13.42
C LYS A 39 -3.82 0.59 -12.51
N TYR A 40 -4.71 1.54 -12.78
CA TYR A 40 -5.95 1.68 -12.02
C TYR A 40 -6.87 0.45 -12.19
N PHE A 41 -7.01 -0.05 -13.42
CA PHE A 41 -7.78 -1.27 -13.71
C PHE A 41 -7.19 -2.50 -12.99
N PHE A 42 -5.87 -2.60 -12.90
CA PHE A 42 -5.18 -3.65 -12.15
C PHE A 42 -5.60 -3.66 -10.67
N ILE A 43 -5.73 -2.49 -10.04
CA ILE A 43 -6.17 -2.36 -8.63
C ILE A 43 -7.64 -2.75 -8.49
N ILE A 44 -8.51 -2.35 -9.44
CA ILE A 44 -9.92 -2.76 -9.47
C ILE A 44 -10.03 -4.28 -9.47
N LEU A 45 -9.23 -4.97 -10.30
CA LEU A 45 -9.22 -6.43 -10.35
C LEU A 45 -8.78 -7.06 -9.01
N CYS A 46 -7.86 -6.45 -8.26
CA CYS A 46 -7.49 -6.91 -6.92
C CYS A 46 -8.68 -6.87 -5.96
N LEU A 47 -9.45 -5.77 -5.96
CA LEU A 47 -10.67 -5.64 -5.16
C LEU A 47 -11.75 -6.65 -5.58
N LEU A 48 -12.00 -6.78 -6.89
CA LEU A 48 -12.96 -7.75 -7.42
C LEU A 48 -12.58 -9.19 -7.06
N TYR A 49 -11.30 -9.53 -7.12
CA TYR A 49 -10.80 -10.83 -6.69
C TYR A 49 -11.11 -11.09 -5.23
N ALA A 50 -10.86 -10.12 -4.34
CA ALA A 50 -11.18 -10.22 -2.92
C ALA A 50 -12.70 -10.37 -2.68
N LEU A 51 -13.54 -9.62 -3.39
CA LEU A 51 -15.01 -9.74 -3.29
C LEU A 51 -15.50 -11.14 -3.69
N ILE A 52 -15.03 -11.65 -4.84
CA ILE A 52 -15.41 -12.99 -5.34
C ILE A 52 -14.91 -14.09 -4.39
N ASN A 53 -13.74 -13.88 -3.79
CA ASN A 53 -13.09 -14.87 -2.93
C ASN A 53 -13.31 -14.65 -1.43
N TYR A 54 -14.38 -13.94 -1.06
CA TYR A 54 -14.77 -13.75 0.34
C TYR A 54 -14.71 -15.07 1.12
N ASP A 55 -13.98 -15.07 2.24
CA ASP A 55 -13.87 -16.23 3.13
C ASP A 55 -14.89 -16.13 4.26
N VAL A 56 -15.91 -16.99 4.18
CA VAL A 56 -17.00 -17.08 5.16
C VAL A 56 -16.51 -17.61 6.51
N THR A 57 -15.39 -18.36 6.53
CA THR A 57 -14.80 -18.89 7.76
C THR A 57 -14.06 -17.82 8.54
N ASN A 58 -13.42 -16.87 7.84
CA ASN A 58 -12.72 -15.73 8.42
C ASN A 58 -13.32 -14.39 7.96
N LYS A 59 -14.56 -14.14 8.38
CA LYS A 59 -15.33 -12.94 8.00
C LYS A 59 -14.62 -11.63 8.38
N HIS A 60 -14.01 -11.58 9.55
CA HIS A 60 -13.33 -10.38 10.05
C HIS A 60 -12.19 -9.98 9.11
N ARG A 61 -11.29 -10.93 8.80
CA ARG A 61 -10.18 -10.70 7.88
C ARG A 61 -10.66 -10.31 6.49
N SER A 62 -11.61 -11.07 5.93
CA SER A 62 -12.16 -10.78 4.60
C SER A 62 -12.74 -9.38 4.49
N ARG A 63 -13.52 -8.95 5.50
CA ARG A 63 -14.08 -7.58 5.54
C ARG A 63 -12.99 -6.53 5.59
N CYS A 64 -11.99 -6.69 6.45
CA CYS A 64 -10.89 -5.74 6.54
C CYS A 64 -10.09 -5.66 5.24
N LEU A 65 -9.79 -6.78 4.59
CA LEU A 65 -9.08 -6.78 3.30
C LEU A 65 -9.88 -6.09 2.20
N ILE A 66 -11.18 -6.39 2.08
CA ILE A 66 -12.05 -5.77 1.07
C ILE A 66 -12.19 -4.27 1.33
N LEU A 67 -12.40 -3.86 2.59
CA LEU A 67 -12.48 -2.43 2.92
C LEU A 67 -11.15 -1.72 2.66
N GLY A 68 -10.01 -2.33 3.04
CA GLY A 68 -8.68 -1.79 2.77
C GLY A 68 -8.41 -1.66 1.27
N LEU A 69 -8.73 -2.67 0.46
CA LEU A 69 -8.61 -2.60 -1.00
C LEU A 69 -9.59 -1.59 -1.63
N GLY A 70 -10.77 -1.41 -1.05
CA GLY A 70 -11.72 -0.38 -1.45
C GLY A 70 -11.18 1.03 -1.23
N PHE A 71 -10.62 1.31 -0.06
CA PHE A 71 -9.96 2.59 0.21
C PHE A 71 -8.65 2.77 -0.56
N THR A 72 -7.95 1.67 -0.88
CA THR A 72 -6.78 1.68 -1.78
C THR A 72 -7.18 2.18 -3.16
N LEU A 73 -8.31 1.69 -3.71
CA LEU A 73 -8.84 2.18 -4.98
C LEU A 73 -9.17 3.68 -4.93
N VAL A 74 -9.76 4.16 -3.82
CA VAL A 74 -10.00 5.60 -3.61
C VAL A 74 -8.67 6.37 -3.56
N ALA A 75 -7.67 5.86 -2.85
CA ALA A 75 -6.35 6.49 -2.76
C ALA A 75 -5.70 6.62 -4.14
N ASP A 76 -5.66 5.53 -4.90
CA ASP A 76 -5.09 5.49 -6.24
C ASP A 76 -5.87 6.37 -7.23
N TYR A 77 -7.18 6.56 -7.06
CA TYR A 77 -7.90 7.52 -7.89
C TYR A 77 -7.32 8.94 -7.77
N TYR A 78 -7.09 9.41 -6.54
CA TYR A 78 -6.50 10.74 -6.30
C TYR A 78 -5.03 10.80 -6.74
N LEU A 79 -4.24 9.80 -6.37
CA LEU A 79 -2.78 9.84 -6.58
C LEU A 79 -2.38 9.53 -8.03
N LEU A 80 -3.07 8.60 -8.71
CA LEU A 80 -2.69 8.12 -10.04
C LEU A 80 -3.50 8.75 -11.17
N LEU A 81 -4.82 8.89 -11.03
CA LEU A 81 -5.68 9.35 -12.12
C LEU A 81 -5.89 10.86 -12.08
N LEU A 82 -6.17 11.40 -10.89
CA LEU A 82 -6.48 12.81 -10.72
C LEU A 82 -5.21 13.66 -10.79
N GLY A 83 -4.15 13.25 -10.08
CA GLY A 83 -2.86 13.94 -10.08
C GLY A 83 -2.87 15.29 -9.36
N TYR A 84 -3.89 15.55 -8.55
CA TYR A 84 -4.02 16.72 -7.68
C TYR A 84 -4.82 16.38 -6.41
N HIS A 85 -4.71 17.21 -5.37
CA HIS A 85 -5.22 16.94 -4.02
C HIS A 85 -4.69 15.62 -3.42
N PHE A 86 -3.36 15.47 -3.40
CA PHE A 86 -2.68 14.27 -2.92
C PHE A 86 -3.03 13.92 -1.46
N GLU A 87 -3.40 14.91 -0.67
CA GLU A 87 -3.81 14.79 0.73
C GLU A 87 -4.97 13.81 0.90
N TYR A 88 -5.97 13.84 0.00
CA TYR A 88 -7.10 12.91 0.07
C TYR A 88 -6.68 11.47 -0.20
N GLY A 89 -5.73 11.29 -1.12
CA GLY A 89 -5.14 9.98 -1.39
C GLY A 89 -4.38 9.44 -0.17
N ILE A 90 -3.56 10.27 0.46
CA ILE A 90 -2.80 9.90 1.66
C ILE A 90 -3.75 9.61 2.84
N ILE A 91 -4.81 10.40 3.03
CA ILE A 91 -5.84 10.15 4.05
C ILE A 91 -6.53 8.81 3.81
N ALA A 92 -6.88 8.49 2.57
CA ALA A 92 -7.45 7.19 2.23
C ALA A 92 -6.47 6.06 2.59
N PHE A 93 -5.19 6.19 2.28
CA PHE A 93 -4.17 5.22 2.69
C PHE A 93 -3.96 5.13 4.22
N ILE A 94 -4.09 6.23 4.96
CA ILE A 94 -4.10 6.20 6.43
C ILE A 94 -5.27 5.33 6.92
N ILE A 95 -6.46 5.48 6.33
CA ILE A 95 -7.64 4.64 6.64
C ILE A 95 -7.35 3.17 6.32
N VAL A 96 -6.75 2.86 5.15
CA VAL A 96 -6.31 1.50 4.80
C VAL A 96 -5.42 0.92 5.90
N GLN A 97 -4.43 1.68 6.37
CA GLN A 97 -3.53 1.22 7.40
C GLN A 97 -4.23 1.04 8.76
N GLN A 98 -5.23 1.86 9.10
CA GLN A 98 -6.02 1.61 10.31
C GLN A 98 -6.82 0.31 10.20
N ILE A 99 -7.43 0.04 9.04
CA ILE A 99 -8.19 -1.19 8.78
C ILE A 99 -7.27 -2.41 8.86
N TYR A 100 -6.10 -2.38 8.21
CA TYR A 100 -5.10 -3.45 8.31
C TYR A 100 -4.56 -3.61 9.72
N GLY A 101 -4.41 -2.50 10.45
CA GLY A 101 -4.03 -2.53 11.85
C GLY A 101 -5.03 -3.28 12.72
N ILE A 102 -6.34 -3.02 12.52
CA ILE A 102 -7.45 -3.72 13.18
C ILE A 102 -7.50 -5.19 12.74
N MET A 103 -7.28 -5.48 11.46
CA MET A 103 -7.24 -6.84 10.92
C MET A 103 -6.25 -7.74 11.66
N LEU A 104 -5.09 -7.19 12.04
CA LEU A 104 -4.02 -7.89 12.74
C LEU A 104 -4.29 -8.05 14.26
N ASP A 105 -5.27 -7.35 14.81
CA ASP A 105 -5.63 -7.46 16.23
C ASP A 105 -6.45 -8.74 16.49
N ARG A 106 -5.81 -9.74 17.12
CA ARG A 106 -6.40 -11.07 17.36
C ARG A 106 -7.53 -11.09 18.40
N ASN A 107 -7.55 -10.14 19.35
CA ASN A 107 -8.46 -10.17 20.49
C ASN A 107 -9.49 -9.05 20.43
N TRP A 108 -10.68 -9.37 19.92
CA TRP A 108 -11.78 -8.43 19.69
C TRP A 108 -12.17 -7.60 20.92
N ARG A 109 -12.04 -8.15 22.14
CA ARG A 109 -12.40 -7.45 23.40
C ARG A 109 -11.45 -6.30 23.75
N LEU A 110 -10.22 -6.36 23.26
CA LEU A 110 -9.18 -5.36 23.52
C LEU A 110 -8.87 -4.52 22.28
N VAL A 111 -9.54 -4.76 21.15
CA VAL A 111 -9.28 -4.06 19.87
C VAL A 111 -9.32 -2.55 20.06
N THR A 112 -10.32 -2.00 20.76
CA THR A 112 -10.42 -0.55 20.96
C THR A 112 -9.22 0.01 21.72
N ASN A 113 -8.81 -0.62 22.82
CA ASN A 113 -7.68 -0.13 23.63
C ASN A 113 -6.34 -0.29 22.89
N ILE A 114 -6.16 -1.40 22.17
CA ILE A 114 -4.96 -1.65 21.37
C ILE A 114 -4.89 -0.67 20.20
N PHE A 115 -6.02 -0.43 19.52
CA PHE A 115 -6.15 0.56 18.46
C PHE A 115 -5.79 1.95 18.95
N LEU A 116 -6.42 2.43 20.03
CA LEU A 116 -6.19 3.76 20.59
C LEU A 116 -4.74 3.95 21.03
N LYS A 117 -4.17 2.95 21.72
CA LYS A 117 -2.76 2.99 22.13
C LYS A 117 -1.83 3.06 20.92
N ARG A 118 -2.07 2.23 19.90
CA ARG A 118 -1.28 2.24 18.66
C ARG A 118 -1.37 3.59 17.97
N PHE A 119 -2.59 4.07 17.75
CA PHE A 119 -2.86 5.36 17.11
C PHE A 119 -2.18 6.51 17.83
N PHE A 120 -2.27 6.55 19.17
CA PHE A 120 -1.62 7.58 19.98
C PHE A 120 -0.10 7.52 19.89
N ILE A 121 0.51 6.33 19.93
CA ILE A 121 1.96 6.18 19.74
C ILE A 121 2.39 6.69 18.36
N GLN A 122 1.62 6.38 17.31
CA GLN A 122 1.92 6.83 15.94
C GLN A 122 1.82 8.35 15.82
N LEU A 123 0.84 8.98 16.48
CA LEU A 123 0.73 10.43 16.58
C LEU A 123 1.91 11.05 17.32
N LEU A 124 2.35 10.48 18.45
CA LEU A 124 3.50 10.99 19.19
C LEU A 124 4.80 10.92 18.37
N ILE A 125 5.03 9.81 17.66
CA ILE A 125 6.20 9.67 16.77
C ILE A 125 6.12 10.69 15.64
N THR A 126 4.94 10.89 15.06
CA THR A 126 4.73 11.89 14.00
C THR A 126 5.03 13.29 14.51
N PHE A 127 4.48 13.65 15.67
CA PHE A 127 4.73 14.94 16.30
C PHE A 127 6.23 15.15 16.56
N PHE A 128 6.93 14.13 17.06
CA PHE A 128 8.37 14.20 17.29
C PHE A 128 9.17 14.41 15.98
N ILE A 129 8.83 13.70 14.91
CA ILE A 129 9.50 13.87 13.61
C ILE A 129 9.20 15.25 13.02
N VAL A 130 7.94 15.69 13.04
CA VAL A 130 7.54 17.03 12.57
C VAL A 130 8.26 18.12 13.36
N PHE A 131 8.37 17.97 14.68
CA PHE A 131 9.15 18.87 15.53
C PHE A 131 10.63 18.91 15.11
N LEU A 132 11.25 17.75 14.84
CA LEU A 132 12.63 17.67 14.37
C LEU A 132 12.82 18.34 13.00
N LEU A 133 11.90 18.13 12.07
CA LEU A 133 11.95 18.78 10.74
C LEU A 133 11.82 20.30 10.86
N ASN A 134 10.97 20.77 11.77
CA ASN A 134 10.79 22.20 12.02
C ASN A 134 12.04 22.82 12.63
N TYR A 135 12.71 22.09 13.53
CA TYR A 135 14.00 22.48 14.09
C TYR A 135 15.12 22.55 13.04
N LEU A 136 15.00 21.81 11.93
CA LEU A 136 15.93 21.83 10.80
C LEU A 136 15.54 22.86 9.72
N ASP A 137 14.59 23.76 10.02
CA ASP A 137 14.09 24.80 9.11
C ASP A 137 13.58 24.25 7.76
N LEU A 138 13.02 23.03 7.76
CA LEU A 138 12.37 22.45 6.59
C LEU A 138 10.91 22.89 6.49
N ASP A 139 10.45 23.19 5.29
CA ASP A 139 9.05 23.54 5.03
C ASP A 139 8.13 22.35 5.29
N ILE A 140 7.21 22.52 6.25
CA ILE A 140 6.26 21.48 6.66
C ILE A 140 4.87 21.83 6.14
N GLU A 141 4.53 21.23 5.01
CA GLU A 141 3.18 21.27 4.47
C GLU A 141 2.31 20.15 5.04
N LEU A 142 0.99 20.28 4.92
CA LEU A 142 0.03 19.27 5.35
C LEU A 142 0.32 17.89 4.71
N THR A 143 0.69 17.87 3.43
CA THR A 143 1.08 16.66 2.70
C THR A 143 2.23 15.92 3.38
N VAL A 144 3.25 16.65 3.85
CA VAL A 144 4.41 16.07 4.55
C VAL A 144 3.98 15.47 5.89
N ILE A 145 3.16 16.18 6.67
CA ILE A 145 2.66 15.69 7.96
C ILE A 145 1.84 14.40 7.76
N LEU A 146 0.95 14.39 6.78
CA LEU A 146 0.12 13.22 6.45
C LEU A 146 0.98 12.05 5.96
N ALA A 147 1.98 12.31 5.12
CA ALA A 147 2.89 11.30 4.61
C ALA A 147 3.73 10.66 5.73
N ILE A 148 4.24 11.45 6.68
CA ILE A 148 4.97 10.94 7.85
C ILE A 148 4.06 10.05 8.69
N PHE A 149 2.85 10.53 9.03
CA PHE A 149 1.90 9.75 9.81
C PHE A 149 1.54 8.45 9.10
N TYR A 150 1.24 8.51 7.81
CA TYR A 150 0.99 7.35 6.97
C TYR A 150 2.17 6.36 6.97
N PHE A 151 3.40 6.85 6.78
CA PHE A 151 4.58 6.00 6.69
C PHE A 151 4.86 5.27 8.01
N ILE A 152 4.68 5.93 9.15
CA ILE A 152 4.76 5.29 10.48
C ILE A 152 3.68 4.20 10.62
N ASN A 153 2.48 4.46 10.12
CA ASN A 153 1.38 3.50 10.15
C ASN A 153 1.70 2.21 9.36
N ILE A 154 2.14 2.36 8.10
CA ILE A 154 2.49 1.21 7.26
C ILE A 154 3.69 0.44 7.82
N LEU A 155 4.72 1.10 8.35
CA LEU A 155 5.84 0.43 9.01
C LEU A 155 5.36 -0.39 10.22
N THR A 156 4.56 0.22 11.10
CA THR A 156 4.03 -0.45 12.29
C THR A 156 3.24 -1.71 11.91
N ASN A 157 2.38 -1.61 10.89
CA ASN A 157 1.59 -2.74 10.41
C ASN A 157 2.42 -3.80 9.70
N THR A 158 3.45 -3.40 8.96
CA THR A 158 4.38 -4.33 8.30
C THR A 158 5.12 -5.17 9.34
N PHE A 159 5.68 -4.54 10.38
CA PHE A 159 6.31 -5.28 11.48
C PHE A 159 5.34 -6.23 12.18
N ARG A 160 4.10 -5.80 12.43
CA ARG A 160 3.06 -6.65 13.04
C ARG A 160 2.67 -7.81 12.12
N ALA A 161 2.52 -7.58 10.82
CA ALA A 161 2.21 -8.61 9.83
C ALA A 161 3.32 -9.68 9.78
N ILE A 162 4.59 -9.27 9.78
CA ILE A 162 5.74 -10.19 9.85
C ILE A 162 5.68 -11.03 11.14
N LYS A 163 5.46 -10.41 12.30
CA LYS A 163 5.36 -11.14 13.58
C LYS A 163 4.21 -12.15 13.58
N VAL A 164 3.05 -11.76 13.04
CA VAL A 164 1.88 -12.65 12.91
C VAL A 164 2.19 -13.82 11.98
N SER A 165 2.84 -13.57 10.83
CA SER A 165 3.27 -14.61 9.91
C SER A 165 4.26 -15.58 10.54
N MET A 166 5.25 -15.09 11.30
CA MET A 166 6.22 -15.94 11.98
C MET A 166 5.59 -16.80 13.09
N ALA A 167 4.58 -16.27 13.78
CA ALA A 167 3.85 -16.99 14.83
C ALA A 167 2.88 -18.05 14.28
N SER A 168 2.48 -17.94 13.02
CA SER A 168 1.52 -18.84 12.37
C SER A 168 2.11 -19.38 11.07
N LYS A 169 3.17 -20.19 11.18
CA LYS A 169 3.96 -20.69 10.04
C LYS A 169 3.16 -21.47 9.00
N GLU A 170 2.07 -22.11 9.40
CA GLU A 170 1.18 -22.86 8.49
C GLU A 170 0.15 -21.97 7.79
N ASP A 171 -0.05 -20.73 8.27
CA ASP A 171 -0.98 -19.75 7.70
C ASP A 171 -0.33 -19.00 6.54
N ARG A 172 -0.49 -19.55 5.33
CA ARG A 172 -0.01 -18.91 4.10
C ARG A 172 -0.66 -17.56 3.84
N SER A 173 -1.91 -17.35 4.26
CA SER A 173 -2.59 -16.07 4.12
C SER A 173 -1.84 -14.97 4.88
N SER A 174 -1.42 -15.24 6.11
CA SER A 174 -0.62 -14.29 6.89
C SER A 174 0.77 -14.04 6.29
N ALA A 175 1.42 -15.05 5.71
CA ALA A 175 2.69 -14.88 5.00
C ALA A 175 2.55 -14.01 3.72
N LEU A 176 1.52 -14.26 2.90
CA LEU A 176 1.23 -13.47 1.71
C LEU A 176 0.93 -12.00 2.07
N PHE A 177 0.14 -11.77 3.11
CA PHE A 177 -0.13 -10.41 3.59
C PHE A 177 1.14 -9.70 4.06
N ALA A 178 1.99 -10.38 4.85
CA ALA A 178 3.24 -9.80 5.32
C ALA A 178 4.19 -9.45 4.16
N LEU A 179 4.33 -10.34 3.18
CA LEU A 179 5.14 -10.07 1.99
C LEU A 179 4.57 -8.92 1.17
N GLY A 180 3.25 -8.85 1.00
CA GLY A 180 2.58 -7.73 0.35
C GLY A 180 2.88 -6.41 1.06
N MET A 181 2.74 -6.35 2.39
CA MET A 181 3.07 -5.16 3.19
C MET A 181 4.54 -4.73 3.05
N ILE A 182 5.49 -5.67 2.98
CA ILE A 182 6.91 -5.35 2.73
C ILE A 182 7.09 -4.68 1.37
N LEU A 183 6.51 -5.26 0.31
CA LEU A 183 6.57 -4.66 -1.03
C LEU A 183 5.87 -3.30 -1.07
N PHE A 184 4.80 -3.11 -0.28
CA PHE A 184 4.14 -1.83 -0.15
C PHE A 184 5.07 -0.76 0.46
N VAL A 185 5.80 -1.10 1.54
CA VAL A 185 6.81 -0.19 2.10
C VAL A 185 7.90 0.15 1.08
N LEU A 186 8.36 -0.84 0.30
CA LEU A 186 9.35 -0.59 -0.76
C LEU A 186 8.80 0.35 -1.84
N CYS A 187 7.53 0.22 -2.22
CA CYS A 187 6.87 1.19 -3.10
C CYS A 187 6.92 2.60 -2.50
N ASP A 188 6.51 2.77 -1.25
CA ASP A 188 6.41 4.10 -0.62
C ASP A 188 7.77 4.77 -0.40
N ILE A 189 8.82 3.98 -0.16
CA ILE A 189 10.20 4.51 -0.17
C ILE A 189 10.52 5.13 -1.53
N ASN A 190 10.11 4.49 -2.63
CA ASN A 190 10.30 5.04 -3.97
C ASN A 190 9.40 6.26 -4.24
N VAL A 191 8.18 6.30 -3.68
CA VAL A 191 7.33 7.51 -3.71
C VAL A 191 8.03 8.69 -3.02
N GLY A 192 8.62 8.45 -1.84
CA GLY A 192 9.37 9.48 -1.11
C GLY A 192 10.60 9.96 -1.89
N LEU A 193 11.38 9.03 -2.46
CA LEU A 193 12.55 9.37 -3.27
C LEU A 193 12.17 10.10 -4.57
N PHE A 194 11.05 9.75 -5.21
CA PHE A 194 10.54 10.43 -6.39
C PHE A 194 10.21 11.91 -6.12
N ASN A 195 9.69 12.22 -4.94
CA ASN A 195 9.32 13.58 -4.54
C ASN A 195 10.44 14.33 -3.79
N LEU A 196 11.62 13.73 -3.63
CA LEU A 196 12.68 14.27 -2.79
C LEU A 196 13.18 15.64 -3.28
N SER A 197 13.27 15.84 -4.60
CA SER A 197 13.72 17.10 -5.21
C SER A 197 12.74 18.27 -5.02
N THR A 198 11.52 18.00 -4.56
CA THR A 198 10.55 19.06 -4.22
C THR A 198 10.90 19.71 -2.88
N TYR A 199 11.57 18.98 -1.99
CA TYR A 199 11.85 19.41 -0.62
C TYR A 199 13.34 19.62 -0.33
N LEU A 200 14.22 19.13 -1.20
CA LEU A 200 15.68 19.29 -1.09
C LEU A 200 16.27 19.83 -2.39
N ASP A 201 17.21 20.76 -2.26
CA ASP A 201 17.99 21.29 -3.38
C ASP A 201 18.93 20.23 -3.96
N LEU A 202 18.40 19.42 -4.88
CA LEU A 202 19.14 18.40 -5.61
C LEU A 202 19.56 18.91 -6.98
N SER A 203 20.84 18.76 -7.30
CA SER A 203 21.33 19.04 -8.66
C SER A 203 20.57 18.19 -9.70
N VAL A 204 20.31 18.79 -10.87
CA VAL A 204 19.59 18.12 -11.99
C VAL A 204 20.24 16.80 -12.39
N THR A 205 21.58 16.75 -12.33
CA THR A 205 22.38 15.55 -12.61
C THR A 205 22.11 14.38 -11.67
N VAL A 206 21.63 14.64 -10.45
CA VAL A 206 21.26 13.64 -9.45
C VAL A 206 19.74 13.40 -9.45
N ALA A 207 18.94 14.46 -9.55
CA ALA A 207 17.48 14.38 -9.47
C ALA A 207 16.87 13.57 -10.64
N ILE A 208 17.30 13.80 -11.89
CA ILE A 208 16.70 13.14 -13.06
C ILE A 208 16.87 11.61 -13.01
N PRO A 209 18.07 11.05 -12.75
CA PRO A 209 18.22 9.61 -12.63
C PRO A 209 17.38 9.00 -11.51
N ILE A 210 17.31 9.65 -10.35
CA ILE A 210 16.50 9.20 -9.22
C ILE A 210 15.03 9.12 -9.64
N ILE A 211 14.47 10.21 -10.16
CA ILE A 211 13.05 10.28 -10.58
C ILE A 211 12.72 9.19 -11.60
N ARG A 212 13.60 8.92 -12.58
CA ARG A 212 13.38 7.88 -13.58
C ARG A 212 13.38 6.47 -13.00
N ILE A 213 14.31 6.18 -12.10
CA ILE A 213 14.40 4.85 -11.49
C ILE A 213 13.25 4.65 -10.50
N THR A 214 12.99 5.63 -9.63
CA THR A 214 11.95 5.52 -8.61
C THR A 214 10.56 5.47 -9.21
N SER A 215 10.29 6.16 -10.33
CA SER A 215 9.00 6.07 -11.02
C SER A 215 8.66 4.67 -11.50
N LEU A 216 9.66 3.94 -12.00
CA LEU A 216 9.54 2.53 -12.37
C LEU A 216 9.43 1.64 -11.12
N LEU A 217 10.29 1.84 -10.13
CA LEU A 217 10.35 1.01 -8.92
C LEU A 217 9.08 1.11 -8.07
N MET A 218 8.41 2.28 -8.04
CA MET A 218 7.11 2.44 -7.38
C MET A 218 6.15 1.34 -7.84
N TRP A 219 5.95 1.21 -9.15
CA TRP A 219 5.01 0.23 -9.69
C TRP A 219 5.55 -1.20 -9.73
N LEU A 220 6.87 -1.36 -9.84
CA LEU A 220 7.54 -2.66 -9.71
C LEU A 220 7.20 -3.32 -8.36
N PHE A 221 7.13 -2.54 -7.28
CA PHE A 221 6.78 -3.06 -5.95
C PHE A 221 5.29 -2.98 -5.63
N TYR A 222 4.60 -1.93 -6.09
CA TYR A 222 3.19 -1.71 -5.76
C TYR A 222 2.26 -2.78 -6.34
N ALA A 223 2.40 -3.10 -7.63
CA ALA A 223 1.54 -4.08 -8.28
C ALA A 223 1.62 -5.48 -7.63
N PRO A 224 2.81 -6.08 -7.43
CA PRO A 224 2.89 -7.36 -6.73
C PRO A 224 2.43 -7.26 -5.26
N SER A 225 2.63 -6.13 -4.58
CA SER A 225 2.07 -5.90 -3.24
C SER A 225 0.55 -6.10 -3.22
N GLN A 226 -0.18 -5.41 -4.11
CA GLN A 226 -1.65 -5.47 -4.14
C GLN A 226 -2.17 -6.87 -4.49
N ILE A 227 -1.48 -7.60 -5.37
CA ILE A 227 -1.79 -9.01 -5.67
C ILE A 227 -1.65 -9.85 -4.39
N LEU A 228 -0.53 -9.75 -3.68
CA LEU A 228 -0.26 -10.57 -2.50
C LEU A 228 -1.25 -10.27 -1.36
N ILE A 229 -1.56 -9.00 -1.14
CA ILE A 229 -2.58 -8.57 -0.18
C ILE A 229 -3.96 -9.13 -0.57
N GLY A 230 -4.35 -9.04 -1.84
CA GLY A 230 -5.61 -9.61 -2.34
C GLY A 230 -5.66 -11.13 -2.20
N LEU A 231 -4.58 -11.84 -2.52
CA LEU A 231 -4.46 -13.30 -2.37
C LEU A 231 -4.52 -13.75 -0.92
N SER A 232 -4.08 -12.89 0.01
CA SER A 232 -4.14 -13.16 1.44
C SER A 232 -5.57 -13.26 2.01
N ILE A 233 -6.62 -13.10 1.19
CA ILE A 233 -7.99 -13.32 1.65
C ILE A 233 -8.31 -14.77 1.98
N ARG A 234 -7.54 -15.74 1.45
CA ARG A 234 -7.73 -17.17 1.69
C ARG A 234 -6.45 -17.85 2.13
N ASN A 235 -6.61 -18.89 2.94
CA ASN A 235 -5.58 -19.91 3.11
C ASN A 235 -5.54 -20.79 1.85
N ILE A 236 -4.50 -20.63 1.05
CA ILE A 236 -4.22 -21.41 -0.17
C ILE A 236 -3.33 -22.60 0.17
#